data_AF-A0AAU6XJ61-F1
#
_entry.id   AF-A0AAU6XJ61-F1
#
_cell.length_a   1.000
_cell.length_b   1.000
_cell.length_c   1.000
_cell.angle_alpha   90.00
_cell.angle_beta   90.00
_cell.angle_gamma   90.00
#
_symmetry.space_group_name_H-M   'P 1'
#
loop_
_entity.id
_entity.type
_entity.pdbx_description
1 polymer ?
#
loop_
_entity_poly.entity_id
_entity_poly.type
_entity_poly.pdbx_seq_one_letter_code
_entity_poly.pdbx_strand_id
1 'polypeptide(L)' 'MATIHVRDVPDDTLRTLKTRAARTGQSLQSYVLQLLASEAATLTPAEAAHEARAIASRAQVTADDVTDALRDLREARA' A
#
# COMPACT_ATOMS: atom_id res chain seq x y z
N MET A 1 16.66 -2.72 -15.63
CA MET A 1 16.00 -3.48 -14.53
C MET A 1 17.04 -3.77 -13.47
N ALA A 2 16.65 -3.67 -12.19
CA ALA A 2 17.52 -4.01 -11.07
C ALA A 2 17.31 -5.49 -10.68
N THR A 3 18.36 -6.13 -10.17
CA THR A 3 18.31 -7.50 -9.64
C THR A 3 18.59 -7.47 -8.15
N ILE A 4 17.79 -8.20 -7.37
CA ILE A 4 17.98 -8.35 -5.92
C ILE A 4 18.40 -9.79 -5.64
N HIS A 5 19.48 -9.95 -4.87
CA HIS A 5 19.94 -11.24 -4.36
C HIS A 5 19.76 -11.25 -2.84
N VAL A 6 18.90 -12.15 -2.35
CA VAL A 6 18.69 -12.38 -0.92
C VAL A 6 19.53 -13.59 -0.51
N ARG A 7 20.47 -13.39 0.42
CA ARG A 7 21.34 -14.45 0.95
C ARG A 7 20.79 -15.01 2.24
N ASP A 8 21.24 -16.22 2.58
CA ASP A 8 21.00 -16.86 3.88
C ASP A 8 19.51 -16.96 4.25
N VAL A 9 18.65 -17.19 3.25
CA VAL A 9 17.23 -17.40 3.46
C VAL A 9 17.02 -18.73 4.19
N PRO A 10 16.38 -18.75 5.37
CA PRO A 10 16.14 -19.99 6.09
C PRO A 10 15.32 -20.98 5.24
N ASP A 11 15.68 -22.26 5.30
CA ASP A 11 15.04 -23.30 4.48
C ASP A 11 13.52 -23.37 4.68
N ASP A 12 13.06 -23.17 5.92
CA ASP A 12 11.64 -23.15 6.25
C ASP A 12 10.89 -21.98 5.59
N THR A 13 11.54 -20.81 5.51
CA THR A 13 11.02 -19.64 4.79
C THR A 13 10.93 -19.94 3.30
N LEU A 14 12.00 -20.48 2.71
CA LEU A 14 12.04 -20.84 1.30
C LEU A 14 10.95 -21.87 0.95
N ARG A 15 10.76 -22.90 1.79
CA ARG A 15 9.73 -23.92 1.62
C ARG A 15 8.33 -23.32 1.65
N THR A 16 8.09 -22.41 2.60
CA THR A 16 6.80 -21.71 2.73
C THR A 16 6.49 -20.88 1.49
N LEU A 17 7.46 -20.10 1.00
CA LEU A 17 7.29 -19.26 -0.18
C LEU A 17 7.06 -20.09 -1.45
N LYS A 18 7.83 -21.18 -1.65
CA LYS A 18 7.61 -22.11 -2.76
C LYS A 18 6.20 -22.72 -2.75
N THR A 19 5.72 -23.13 -1.58
CA THR A 19 4.37 -23.69 -1.42
C THR A 19 3.30 -22.66 -1.80
N ARG A 20 3.46 -21.40 -1.37
CA ARG A 20 2.52 -20.32 -1.72
C ARG A 20 2.56 -19.99 -3.21
N ALA A 21 3.74 -19.91 -3.81
CA ALA A 21 3.91 -19.67 -5.24
C ALA A 21 3.26 -20.78 -6.09
N ALA A 22 3.45 -22.05 -5.70
CA ALA A 22 2.81 -23.18 -6.38
C ALA A 22 1.27 -23.12 -6.29
N ARG A 23 0.72 -22.72 -5.12
CA ARG A 23 -0.73 -22.55 -4.94
C ARG A 23 -1.33 -21.47 -5.83
N THR A 24 -0.55 -20.43 -6.18
CA THR A 24 -0.99 -19.37 -7.08
C THR A 24 -0.63 -19.63 -8.55
N GLY A 25 -0.05 -20.79 -8.87
CA GLY A 25 0.38 -21.14 -10.24
C GLY A 25 1.55 -20.30 -10.75
N GLN A 26 2.35 -19.74 -9.84
CA GLN A 26 3.44 -18.82 -10.16
C GLN A 26 4.81 -19.47 -9.91
N SER A 27 5.82 -19.01 -10.63
CA SER A 27 7.21 -19.27 -10.24
C SER A 27 7.53 -18.55 -8.93
N LEU A 28 8.48 -19.07 -8.15
CA LEU A 28 8.93 -18.43 -6.91
C LEU A 28 9.41 -16.99 -7.15
N GLN A 29 10.12 -16.75 -8.26
CA GLN A 29 10.62 -15.42 -8.63
C GLN A 29 9.46 -14.43 -8.87
N SER A 30 8.44 -14.86 -9.62
CA SER A 30 7.26 -14.02 -9.88
C SER A 30 6.50 -13.72 -8.60
N TYR A 31 6.33 -14.71 -7.73
CA TYR A 31 5.64 -14.55 -6.45
C TYR A 31 6.37 -13.57 -5.52
N VAL A 32 7.70 -13.71 -5.40
CA VAL A 32 8.52 -12.81 -4.56
C VAL A 32 8.53 -11.39 -5.14
N LEU A 33 8.60 -11.25 -6.46
CA LEU A 33 8.52 -9.94 -7.10
C LEU A 33 7.19 -9.24 -6.79
N GLN A 34 6.06 -9.97 -6.88
CA GLN A 34 4.75 -9.43 -6.53
C GLN A 34 4.68 -9.02 -5.05
N LEU A 35 5.25 -9.83 -4.15
CA LEU A 35 5.31 -9.51 -2.73
C LEU A 35 6.09 -8.20 -2.49
N LEU A 36 7.27 -8.06 -3.09
CA LEU A 36 8.09 -6.84 -2.99
C LEU A 36 7.38 -5.62 -3.60
N ALA A 37 6.70 -5.79 -4.73
CA ALA A 37 5.93 -4.72 -5.35
C ALA A 37 4.75 -4.28 -4.48
N SER A 38 4.04 -5.23 -3.85
CA SER A 38 2.94 -4.90 -2.94
C SER A 38 3.41 -4.18 -1.68
N GLU A 39 4.56 -4.60 -1.14
CA GLU A 39 5.17 -3.94 0.01
C GLU A 39 5.58 -2.51 -0.35
N ALA A 40 6.27 -2.33 -1.48
CA ALA A 40 6.73 -1.02 -1.93
C ALA A 40 5.59 -0.07 -2.34
N ALA A 41 4.43 -0.61 -2.72
CA ALA A 41 3.25 0.20 -3.05
C ALA A 41 2.51 0.71 -1.81
N THR A 42 2.75 0.11 -0.64
CA THR A 42 2.06 0.46 0.60
C THR A 42 2.87 1.52 1.35
N LEU A 43 2.32 2.74 1.47
CA LEU A 43 2.96 3.79 2.27
C LEU A 43 2.96 3.38 3.75
N THR A 44 4.09 3.59 4.41
CA THR A 44 4.11 3.57 5.87
C THR A 44 3.26 4.72 6.43
N PRO A 45 2.79 4.66 7.70
CA PRO A 45 2.01 5.75 8.28
C PRO A 45 2.74 7.11 8.25
N ALA A 46 4.06 7.10 8.41
CA ALA A 46 4.88 8.30 8.35
C ALA A 46 4.93 8.89 6.94
N GLU A 47 5.13 8.05 5.92
CA GLU A 47 5.12 8.46 4.51
C GLU A 47 3.73 8.92 4.07
N ALA A 48 2.68 8.20 4.48
CA ALA A 48 1.30 8.60 4.22
C ALA A 48 0.98 9.97 4.84
N ALA A 49 1.42 10.23 6.07
CA ALA A 49 1.25 11.53 6.71
C ALA A 49 2.04 12.64 6.00
N HIS A 50 3.23 12.33 5.49
CA HIS A 50 4.03 13.27 4.70
C HIS A 50 3.34 13.62 3.38
N GLU A 51 2.92 12.61 2.62
CA GLU A 51 2.18 12.78 1.37
C GLU A 51 0.85 13.51 1.58
N ALA A 52 0.09 13.18 2.63
CA ALA A 52 -1.15 13.87 2.95
C ALA A 52 -0.95 15.36 3.21
N ARG A 53 0.13 15.76 3.91
CA ARG A 53 0.48 17.17 4.13
C ARG A 53 0.87 17.86 2.82
N ALA A 54 1.63 17.18 1.95
CA ALA A 54 2.00 17.72 0.64
C ALA A 54 0.75 17.97 -0.23
N ILE A 55 -0.20 17.03 -0.27
CA ILE A 55 -1.48 17.19 -0.95
C ILE A 55 -2.28 18.35 -0.34
N ALA A 56 -2.44 18.37 0.99
CA ALA A 56 -3.19 19.41 1.69
C ALA A 56 -2.62 20.81 1.42
N SER A 57 -1.29 20.96 1.35
CA SER A 57 -0.63 22.25 1.06
C SER A 57 -1.00 22.85 -0.30
N ARG A 58 -1.49 22.03 -1.24
CA ARG A 58 -1.91 22.43 -2.59
C ARG A 58 -3.42 22.47 -2.76
N ALA A 59 -4.17 22.03 -1.75
CA ALA A 59 -5.62 21.96 -1.80
C ALA A 59 -6.23 23.35 -1.58
N GLN A 60 -7.29 23.65 -2.32
CA GLN A 60 -8.15 24.82 -2.11
C GLN A 60 -9.31 24.50 -1.14
N VAL A 61 -9.43 23.23 -0.73
CA VAL A 61 -10.49 22.72 0.14
C VAL A 61 -9.91 22.54 1.54
N THR A 62 -10.60 23.12 2.51
CA THR A 62 -10.27 23.10 3.93
C THR A 62 -11.08 22.03 4.66
N ALA A 63 -10.75 21.80 5.94
CA ALA A 63 -11.55 20.93 6.80
C ALA A 63 -12.98 21.47 6.98
N ASP A 64 -13.13 22.80 7.02
CA ASP A 64 -14.43 23.45 7.21
C ASP A 64 -15.35 23.16 6.02
N ASP A 65 -14.84 23.27 4.79
CA ASP A 65 -15.57 22.92 3.56
C ASP A 65 -16.13 21.49 3.59
N VAL A 66 -15.35 20.54 4.15
CA VAL A 66 -15.79 19.14 4.31
C VAL A 66 -16.89 19.04 5.36
N THR A 67 -16.74 19.73 6.50
CA THR A 67 -17.75 19.70 7.56
C THR A 67 -19.06 20.36 7.13
N ASP A 68 -19.00 21.43 6.34
CA ASP A 68 -20.15 22.13 5.79
C ASP A 68 -20.88 21.26 4.78
N ALA A 69 -20.16 20.62 3.83
CA ALA A 69 -20.77 19.68 2.90
C ALA A 69 -21.48 18.50 3.62
N LEU A 70 -20.90 18.01 4.72
CA LEU A 70 -21.54 16.98 5.55
C LEU A 70 -22.75 17.51 6.34
N ARG A 71 -22.78 18.79 6.71
CA ARG A 71 -23.94 19.43 7.34
C ARG A 71 -25.07 19.53 6.34
N ASP A 72 -24.81 20.09 5.16
CA ASP A 72 -25.79 20.25 4.08
C ASP A 72 -26.45 18.91 3.70
N LEU A 73 -25.66 17.84 3.63
CA LEU A 73 -26.17 16.51 3.31
C LEU A 73 -27.08 15.93 4.40
N ARG A 74 -26.88 16.29 5.67
CA ARG A 74 -27.76 15.88 6.78
C ARG A 74 -29.06 16.68 6.77
N GLU A 75 -28.97 17.98 6.52
CA GLU A 75 -30.13 18.87 6.45
C GLU A 75 -31.03 18.52 5.27
N ALA A 76 -30.47 18.18 4.11
CA ALA A 76 -31.24 17.74 2.94
C ALA A 76 -31.96 16.38 3.11
N ARG A 77 -31.63 15.61 4.16
CA ARG A 77 -32.28 14.33 4.48
C ARG A 77 -33.37 14.44 5.56
N ALA A 78 -33.47 15.58 6.24
CA ALA A 78 -34.50 15.86 7.25
C ALA A 78 -35.78 16.37 6.58
#